data_AF-A0A3N5XG41-F1
#
_entry.id   AF-A0A3N5XG41-F1
#
_cell.length_a   1.000
_cell.length_b   1.000
_cell.length_c   1.000
_cell.angle_alpha   90.00
_cell.angle_beta   90.00
_cell.angle_gamma   90.00
#
_symmetry.space_group_name_H-M   'P 1'
#
loop_
_entity.id
_entity.type
_entity.pdbx_description
1 polymer ?
#
loop_
_entity_poly.entity_id
_entity_poly.type
_entity_poly.pdbx_seq_one_letter_code
_entity_poly.pdbx_strand_id
1 'polypeptide(L)' 'MPSVSKKQQGFMGAELSRKRAGKKGKTDMSEEQVEEFAATKHKDLPKKAKAKKK' A
#
# COMPACT_ATOMS: atom_id res chain seq x y z
N MET A 1 -8.35 -1.34 2.93
CA MET A 1 -7.54 -0.80 4.06
C MET A 1 -6.63 0.26 3.47
N PRO A 2 -6.60 1.51 3.96
CA PRO A 2 -5.63 2.50 3.47
C PRO A 2 -4.20 2.13 3.90
N SER A 3 -3.19 2.52 3.12
CA SER A 3 -1.78 2.37 3.50
C SER A 3 -1.54 3.08 4.84
N VAL A 4 -0.96 2.44 5.87
CA VAL A 4 -0.83 3.10 7.19
C VAL A 4 0.33 4.11 7.24
N SER A 5 1.15 4.20 6.17
CA SER A 5 2.24 5.17 6.07
C SER A 5 2.62 5.53 4.62
N LYS A 6 3.25 6.70 4.43
CA LYS A 6 3.82 7.14 3.13
C LYS A 6 4.88 6.18 2.58
N LYS A 7 5.66 5.54 3.47
CA LYS A 7 6.65 4.53 3.08
C LYS A 7 5.98 3.31 2.45
N GLN A 8 4.89 2.84 3.05
CA GLN A 8 4.11 1.73 2.49
C GLN A 8 3.43 2.12 1.19
N GLN A 9 2.85 3.32 1.09
CA GLN A 9 2.28 3.80 -0.17
C GLN A 9 3.33 3.78 -1.31
N GLY A 10 4.53 4.31 -1.05
CA GLY A 10 5.63 4.28 -2.02
C GLY A 10 6.07 2.86 -2.37
N PHE A 11 6.14 1.97 -1.39
CA PHE A 11 6.42 0.55 -1.61
C PHE A 11 5.35 -0.11 -2.49
N MET A 12 4.07 0.20 -2.27
CA MET A 12 2.96 -0.33 -3.06
C MET A 12 2.96 0.24 -4.49
N GLY A 13 3.34 1.50 -4.69
CA GLY A 13 3.55 2.05 -6.04
C GLY A 13 4.66 1.33 -6.81
N ALA A 14 5.75 0.95 -6.12
CA ALA A 14 6.83 0.17 -6.71
C ALA A 14 6.41 -1.29 -6.99
N GLU A 15 5.61 -1.90 -6.12
CA GLU A 15 4.98 -3.21 -6.34
C GLU A 15 4.07 -3.20 -7.57
N LEU A 16 3.25 -2.15 -7.73
CA LEU A 16 2.34 -2.02 -8.88
C LEU A 16 3.13 -2.02 -10.18
N SER A 17 4.21 -1.24 -10.21
CA SER A 17 5.11 -1.14 -11.35
C SER A 17 5.76 -2.49 -11.68
N ARG A 18 6.12 -3.31 -10.68
CA ARG A 18 6.64 -4.67 -10.89
C ARG A 18 5.59 -5.59 -11.49
N LYS A 19 4.36 -5.56 -10.98
CA LYS A 19 3.25 -6.38 -11.49
C LYS A 19 2.90 -6.04 -12.93
N ARG A 20 2.80 -4.73 -13.26
CA ARG A 20 2.59 -4.26 -14.63
C ARG A 20 3.73 -4.66 -15.59
N ALA A 21 4.95 -4.78 -15.07
CA ALA A 21 6.08 -5.32 -15.81
C ALA A 21 6.11 -6.86 -15.89
N GLY A 22 5.07 -7.55 -15.40
CA GLY A 22 4.98 -9.02 -15.38
C GLY A 22 5.94 -9.69 -14.38
N LYS A 23 6.52 -8.94 -13.45
CA LYS A 23 7.47 -9.47 -12.45
C LYS A 23 6.73 -9.87 -11.18
N LYS A 24 7.23 -10.93 -10.53
CA LYS A 24 6.72 -11.34 -9.21
C LYS A 24 6.92 -10.21 -8.20
N GLY A 25 5.82 -9.83 -7.55
CA GLY A 25 5.84 -8.91 -6.43
C GLY A 25 6.36 -9.57 -5.16
N LYS A 26 6.59 -8.75 -4.14
CA LYS A 26 6.89 -9.18 -2.76
C LYS A 26 5.63 -9.30 -1.91
N THR A 27 4.49 -8.89 -2.42
CA THR A 27 3.19 -9.00 -1.74
C THR A 27 2.30 -10.02 -2.43
N ASP A 28 1.53 -10.74 -1.63
CA ASP A 28 0.50 -11.69 -2.10
C ASP A 28 -0.82 -11.01 -2.49
N MET A 29 -0.85 -9.67 -2.51
CA MET A 29 -2.05 -8.90 -2.86
C MET A 29 -2.37 -9.03 -4.35
N SER A 30 -3.57 -8.66 -4.79
CA SER A 30 -3.90 -8.52 -6.23
C SER A 30 -3.30 -7.23 -6.82
N GLU A 31 -3.31 -7.07 -8.14
CA GLU A 31 -2.88 -5.81 -8.76
C GLU A 31 -3.77 -4.63 -8.33
N GLU A 32 -5.09 -4.84 -8.35
CA GLU A 32 -6.10 -3.85 -7.94
C GLU A 32 -5.90 -3.39 -6.48
N GLN A 33 -5.63 -4.33 -5.56
CA GLN A 33 -5.34 -4.00 -4.17
C GLN A 33 -4.08 -3.13 -4.06
N VAL A 34 -3.01 -3.50 -4.77
CA VAL A 34 -1.77 -2.72 -4.78
C VAL A 34 -2.01 -1.32 -5.35
N GLU A 35 -2.83 -1.18 -6.38
CA GLU A 35 -3.22 0.10 -6.96
C GLU A 35 -4.00 0.96 -5.98
N GLU A 36 -4.98 0.40 -5.27
CA GLU A 36 -5.76 1.10 -4.24
C GLU A 36 -4.86 1.61 -3.11
N PHE A 37 -3.88 0.81 -2.68
CA PHE A 37 -2.88 1.17 -1.67
C PHE A 37 -1.88 2.22 -2.15
N ALA A 38 -1.52 2.22 -3.43
CA ALA A 38 -0.64 3.20 -4.04
C ALA A 38 -1.35 4.55 -4.27
N ALA A 39 -2.63 4.50 -4.66
CA ALA A 39 -3.48 5.65 -4.95
C ALA A 39 -4.05 6.32 -3.69
N THR A 40 -3.89 5.72 -2.51
CA THR A 40 -4.49 6.23 -1.27
C THR A 40 -3.96 7.62 -0.93
N LYS A 41 -4.84 8.63 -0.88
CA LYS A 41 -4.45 10.01 -0.55
C LYS A 41 -4.30 10.19 0.97
N HIS A 42 -3.23 10.86 1.40
CA HIS A 42 -2.87 11.13 2.81
C HIS A 42 -3.95 11.75 3.70
N LYS A 43 -5.08 12.23 3.15
CA LYS A 43 -6.13 12.91 3.90
C LYS A 43 -6.87 11.96 4.86
N ASP A 44 -6.97 10.68 4.52
CA ASP A 44 -7.65 9.64 5.31
C ASP A 44 -6.70 8.53 5.83
N LEU A 45 -5.38 8.74 5.71
CA LEU A 45 -4.41 7.82 6.29
C LEU A 45 -4.37 8.04 7.81
N PRO A 46 -4.59 7.02 8.65
CA PRO A 46 -4.58 7.18 10.10
C PRO A 46 -3.20 7.67 10.55
N LYS A 47 -3.10 8.96 10.93
CA LYS A 47 -1.84 9.62 11.36
C LYS A 47 -1.20 9.00 12.62
N LYS A 48 -1.91 8.13 13.31
CA LYS A 48 -1.35 7.22 14.32
C LYS A 48 -2.09 5.89 14.15
N ALA A 49 -1.37 4.81 13.85
CA ALA A 49 -1.88 3.48 14.11
C ALA A 49 -2.36 3.49 15.56
N LYS A 50 -3.66 3.34 15.80
CA LYS A 50 -4.16 3.19 17.17
C LYS A 50 -3.42 1.98 17.72
N ALA A 51 -2.44 2.23 18.59
CA ALA A 51 -1.82 1.18 19.38
C ALA A 51 -2.99 0.44 20.02
N LYS A 52 -3.22 -0.81 19.61
CA LYS A 52 -4.13 -1.69 20.34
C LYS A 52 -3.58 -1.70 21.77
N LYS A 53 -4.24 -1.00 22.69
CA LYS A 53 -4.03 -1.20 24.12
C LYS A 53 -4.37 -2.67 24.36
N LYS A 54 -3.37 -3.41 24.79
CA LYS A 54 -3.50 -4.77 25.32
C LYS A 54 -4.27 -4.70 26.64
#